data_AF-A0A971V014-F1
#
_entry.id   AF-A0A971V014-F1
#
_cell.length_a   1.000
_cell.length_b   1.000
_cell.length_c   1.000
_cell.angle_alpha   90.00
_cell.angle_beta   90.00
_cell.angle_gamma   90.00
#
_symmetry.space_group_name_H-M   'P 1'
#
loop_
_entity.id
_entity.type
_entity.pdbx_description
1 polymer ?
#
loop_
_entity_poly.entity_id
_entity_poly.type
_entity_poly.pdbx_seq_one_letter_code
_entity_poly.pdbx_strand_id
1 'polypeptide(L)'
;EDDIESYTTIPAGFILLPEVIISVSLRKNPLLDMFSAGKMKNFSTNNHAGFILLFLYKNAGVFVQNLRMIDKRTSEIEKTLKKSTKNEEFFHMLTLSKSLVYITNSLKGNAGVLEKLSKSQNVTGTLTEKDRDVLDDAIIENSQAMEMAQTYAETITSTMGAFASIINNNVNWIMKLFTSFAAIMAIPMVVAGFFGMNVAIPMTEYPFAFISIVVGSLGVSAVLIFVMMKKRIL
;
A
#
# COMPACT_ATOMS: atom_id res chain seq x y z
N GLU A 1 -12.48 -0.37 -17.34
CA GLU A 1 -11.22 -0.39 -16.58
C GLU A 1 -11.26 0.85 -15.71
N ASP A 2 -11.49 0.66 -14.42
CA ASP A 2 -11.51 1.77 -13.47
C ASP A 2 -10.08 2.30 -13.37
N ASP A 3 -9.85 3.45 -14.00
CA ASP A 3 -8.55 4.09 -14.07
C ASP A 3 -8.03 4.28 -12.64
N ILE A 4 -6.86 3.72 -12.35
CA ILE A 4 -6.31 3.74 -11.00
C ILE A 4 -6.00 5.19 -10.66
N GLU A 5 -6.86 5.82 -9.85
CA GLU A 5 -6.70 7.22 -9.49
C GLU A 5 -5.40 7.39 -8.68
N SER A 6 -4.39 7.89 -9.40
CA SER A 6 -3.06 8.19 -8.87
C SER A 6 -2.96 9.67 -8.56
N TYR A 7 -2.26 10.00 -7.48
CA TYR A 7 -1.96 11.38 -7.14
C TYR A 7 -0.52 11.69 -7.56
N THR A 8 -0.35 12.88 -8.12
CA THR A 8 0.95 13.44 -8.46
C THR A 8 1.02 14.87 -7.96
N THR A 9 2.24 15.36 -7.75
CA THR A 9 2.49 16.73 -7.32
C THR A 9 3.06 17.53 -8.47
N ILE A 10 2.58 18.77 -8.62
CA ILE A 10 3.02 19.69 -9.68
C ILE A 10 3.86 20.77 -9.01
N PRO A 11 5.09 21.02 -9.45
CA PRO A 11 5.91 22.09 -8.90
C PRO A 11 5.29 23.46 -9.23
N ALA A 12 5.32 24.36 -8.25
CA ALA A 12 4.98 25.77 -8.39
C ALA A 12 6.19 26.61 -7.94
N GLY A 13 6.69 27.45 -8.84
CA GLY A 13 7.75 28.41 -8.57
C GLY A 13 7.18 29.82 -8.41
N PHE A 14 7.80 30.60 -7.52
CA PHE A 14 7.45 32.00 -7.33
C PHE A 14 8.73 32.84 -7.41
N ILE A 15 8.66 33.94 -8.16
CA ILE A 15 9.70 34.96 -8.26
C ILE A 15 9.11 36.26 -7.72
N LEU A 16 9.74 36.80 -6.68
CA LEU A 16 9.33 38.03 -6.03
C LEU A 16 10.17 39.18 -6.56
N LEU A 17 9.54 40.13 -7.26
CA LEU A 17 10.12 41.40 -7.67
C LEU A 17 9.55 42.53 -6.78
N PRO A 18 10.14 43.74 -6.75
CA PRO A 18 9.66 44.84 -5.90
C PRO A 18 8.20 45.25 -6.10
N GLU A 19 7.66 45.09 -7.31
CA GLU A 19 6.28 45.51 -7.66
C GLU A 19 5.37 44.36 -8.14
N VAL A 20 5.94 43.18 -8.43
CA VAL A 20 5.20 42.08 -9.08
C VAL A 20 5.62 40.71 -8.53
N ILE A 21 4.64 39.82 -8.38
CA ILE A 21 4.87 38.39 -8.12
C ILE A 21 4.66 37.62 -9.43
N ILE A 22 5.66 36.86 -9.85
CA ILE A 22 5.55 35.95 -10.99
C ILE A 22 5.43 34.51 -10.48
N SER A 23 4.33 33.83 -10.82
CA SER A 23 4.15 32.40 -10.53
C SER A 23 4.38 31.57 -11.79
N VAL A 24 5.08 30.45 -11.67
CA VAL A 24 5.42 29.54 -12.77
C VAL A 24 5.00 28.13 -12.39
N SER A 25 4.24 27.47 -13.25
CA SER A 25 3.88 26.06 -13.07
C SER A 25 3.91 25.32 -14.41
N LEU A 26 4.37 24.07 -14.38
CA LEU A 26 4.51 23.23 -15.58
C LEU A 26 3.16 22.73 -16.12
N ARG A 27 2.15 22.71 -15.27
CA ARG A 27 0.78 22.24 -15.55
C ARG A 27 -0.19 23.19 -14.87
N LYS A 28 -1.45 23.18 -15.33
CA LYS A 28 -2.51 23.98 -14.71
C LYS A 28 -2.62 23.63 -13.22
N ASN A 29 -2.51 24.63 -12.36
CA ASN A 29 -2.54 24.48 -10.92
C ASN A 29 -3.87 25.05 -10.38
N PRO A 30 -4.79 24.20 -9.88
CA PRO A 30 -6.10 24.66 -9.42
C PRO A 30 -6.03 25.71 -8.31
N LEU A 31 -5.02 25.65 -7.42
CA LEU A 31 -4.85 26.66 -6.38
C LEU A 31 -4.48 28.01 -6.97
N LEU A 32 -3.51 28.05 -7.90
CA LEU A 32 -3.15 29.30 -8.58
C LEU A 32 -4.33 29.88 -9.37
N ASP A 33 -5.12 29.02 -10.02
CA ASP A 33 -6.33 29.44 -10.71
C ASP A 33 -7.35 30.09 -9.76
N MET A 34 -7.52 29.55 -8.55
CA MET A 34 -8.41 30.13 -7.53
C MET A 34 -7.96 31.52 -7.06
N PHE A 35 -6.65 31.74 -6.94
CA PHE A 35 -6.10 33.08 -6.64
C PHE A 35 -6.30 34.03 -7.81
N SER A 36 -6.03 33.60 -9.05
CA SER A 36 -6.19 34.43 -10.26
C SER A 36 -7.65 34.85 -10.51
N ALA A 37 -8.61 33.97 -10.17
CA ALA A 37 -10.03 34.21 -10.34
C ALA A 37 -10.65 35.07 -9.22
N GLY A 38 -9.86 35.55 -8.25
CA GLY A 38 -10.34 36.36 -7.12
C GLY A 38 -11.29 35.61 -6.17
N LYS A 39 -11.35 34.27 -6.24
CA LYS A 39 -12.23 33.45 -5.42
C LYS A 39 -11.72 33.28 -3.98
N MET A 40 -10.44 33.59 -3.76
CA MET A 40 -9.81 33.56 -2.45
C MET A 40 -10.04 34.89 -1.72
N LYS A 41 -10.57 34.84 -0.50
CA LYS A 41 -10.76 36.03 0.33
C LYS A 41 -9.47 36.38 1.08
N ASN A 42 -9.32 37.65 1.45
CA ASN A 42 -8.29 38.16 2.36
C ASN A 42 -6.84 38.03 1.89
N PHE A 43 -6.57 38.09 0.59
CA PHE A 43 -5.20 38.21 0.08
C PHE A 43 -4.96 39.60 -0.51
N SER A 44 -3.74 40.09 -0.39
CA SER A 44 -3.28 41.32 -1.04
C SER A 44 -2.00 41.00 -1.78
N THR A 45 -1.93 41.33 -3.07
CA THR A 45 -0.72 41.17 -3.87
C THR A 45 0.34 42.20 -3.53
N ASN A 46 -0.01 43.29 -2.85
CA ASN A 46 0.96 44.32 -2.41
C ASN A 46 1.83 43.82 -1.25
N ASN A 47 1.35 42.86 -0.46
CA ASN A 47 2.15 42.16 0.54
C ASN A 47 2.67 40.85 -0.07
N HIS A 48 3.82 40.92 -0.75
CA HIS A 48 4.42 39.77 -1.43
C HIS A 48 4.65 38.58 -0.49
N ALA A 49 5.16 38.83 0.71
CA ALA A 49 5.43 37.76 1.67
C ALA A 49 4.13 37.15 2.22
N GLY A 50 3.16 37.98 2.61
CA GLY A 50 1.85 37.52 3.07
C GLY A 50 1.09 36.69 2.02
N PHE A 51 1.19 37.05 0.74
CA PHE A 51 0.62 36.26 -0.36
C PHE A 51 1.23 34.85 -0.44
N ILE A 52 2.56 34.74 -0.39
CA ILE A 52 3.25 33.44 -0.46
C ILE A 52 2.92 32.58 0.77
N LEU A 53 2.88 33.18 1.96
CA LEU A 53 2.51 32.47 3.19
C LEU A 53 1.08 31.95 3.13
N LEU A 54 0.14 32.78 2.67
CA LEU A 54 -1.25 32.35 2.46
C LEU A 54 -1.36 31.24 1.41
N PHE A 55 -0.57 31.31 0.32
CA PHE A 55 -0.50 30.25 -0.67
C PHE A 55 -0.01 28.94 -0.05
N LEU A 56 1.09 28.97 0.71
CA LEU A 56 1.65 27.79 1.38
C LEU A 56 0.68 27.19 2.40
N TYR A 57 0.00 28.02 3.20
CA TYR A 57 -1.03 27.58 4.13
C TYR A 57 -2.18 26.85 3.41
N LYS A 58 -2.69 27.44 2.32
CA LYS A 58 -3.77 26.82 1.54
C LYS A 58 -3.33 25.55 0.82
N ASN A 59 -2.08 25.52 0.37
CA ASN A 59 -1.47 24.34 -0.22
C ASN A 59 -1.37 23.18 0.79
N ALA A 60 -0.96 23.45 2.03
CA ALA A 60 -0.95 22.45 3.10
C ALA A 60 -2.36 21.87 3.32
N GLY A 61 -3.40 22.71 3.37
CA GLY A 61 -4.79 22.24 3.48
C GLY A 61 -5.24 21.34 2.32
N VAL A 62 -4.79 21.61 1.08
CA VAL A 62 -5.07 20.72 -0.07
C VAL A 62 -4.34 19.38 0.07
N PHE A 63 -3.11 19.36 0.58
CA PHE A 63 -2.44 18.09 0.91
C PHE A 63 -3.22 17.29 1.95
N VAL A 64 -3.67 17.92 3.04
CA VAL A 64 -4.48 17.25 4.08
C VAL A 64 -5.76 16.64 3.49
N GLN A 65 -6.47 17.37 2.63
CA GLN A 65 -7.68 16.85 1.98
C GLN A 65 -7.38 15.63 1.09
N ASN A 66 -6.32 15.67 0.31
CA ASN A 66 -5.92 14.54 -0.53
C ASN A 66 -5.49 13.33 0.30
N LEU A 67 -4.76 13.55 1.40
CA LEU A 67 -4.38 12.49 2.33
C LEU A 67 -5.60 11.79 2.95
N ARG A 68 -6.63 12.55 3.34
CA ARG A 68 -7.90 11.97 3.82
C ARG A 68 -8.63 11.14 2.75
N MET A 69 -8.56 11.57 1.48
CA MET A 69 -9.13 10.79 0.38
C MET A 69 -8.36 9.48 0.16
N ILE A 70 -7.02 9.51 0.24
CA ILE A 70 -6.16 8.33 0.15
C ILE A 70 -6.47 7.35 1.28
N ASP A 71 -6.60 7.81 2.52
CA ASP A 71 -6.95 6.97 3.68
C ASP A 71 -8.30 6.27 3.51
N LYS A 72 -9.32 7.04 3.08
CA LYS A 72 -10.65 6.49 2.79
C LYS A 72 -10.59 5.39 1.72
N ARG A 73 -9.87 5.62 0.63
CA ARG A 73 -9.71 4.63 -0.46
C ARG A 73 -8.92 3.41 -0.01
N THR A 74 -7.87 3.61 0.78
CA THR A 74 -7.10 2.52 1.40
C THR A 74 -8.02 1.63 2.22
N SER A 75 -8.86 2.23 3.07
CA SER A 75 -9.86 1.52 3.88
C SER A 75 -10.90 0.75 3.03
N GLU A 76 -11.25 1.24 1.85
CA GLU A 76 -12.15 0.55 0.91
C GLU A 76 -11.46 -0.67 0.28
N ILE A 77 -10.22 -0.52 -0.19
CA ILE A 77 -9.40 -1.62 -0.74
C ILE A 77 -9.16 -2.70 0.32
N GLU A 78 -8.87 -2.31 1.57
CA GLU A 78 -8.70 -3.24 2.69
C GLU A 78 -9.94 -4.11 2.94
N LYS A 79 -11.14 -3.53 2.84
CA LYS A 79 -12.39 -4.28 2.98
C LYS A 79 -12.58 -5.29 1.85
N THR A 80 -12.15 -4.95 0.64
CA THR A 80 -12.22 -5.86 -0.51
C THR A 80 -11.18 -6.97 -0.41
N LEU A 81 -9.93 -6.65 -0.02
CA LEU A 81 -8.86 -7.63 0.22
C LEU A 81 -9.20 -8.66 1.29
N LYS A 82 -9.94 -8.27 2.34
CA LYS A 82 -10.47 -9.21 3.35
C LYS A 82 -11.43 -10.24 2.76
N LYS A 83 -12.14 -9.90 1.67
CA LYS A 83 -13.12 -10.79 1.03
C LYS A 83 -12.53 -11.59 -0.13
N SER A 84 -11.64 -10.99 -0.92
CA SER A 84 -10.97 -11.66 -2.04
C SER A 84 -9.56 -11.12 -2.21
N THR A 85 -8.58 -12.02 -2.16
CA THR A 85 -7.16 -11.66 -2.34
C THR A 85 -6.79 -11.64 -3.83
N LYS A 86 -7.31 -10.64 -4.55
CA LYS A 86 -6.99 -10.43 -5.97
C LYS A 86 -5.71 -9.59 -6.11
N ASN A 87 -4.92 -9.89 -7.15
CA ASN A 87 -3.71 -9.13 -7.46
C ASN A 87 -4.00 -7.65 -7.79
N GLU A 88 -5.16 -7.35 -8.36
CA GLU A 88 -5.60 -5.99 -8.73
C GLU A 88 -5.61 -5.04 -7.52
N GLU A 89 -6.17 -5.47 -6.39
CA GLU A 89 -6.22 -4.69 -5.15
C GLU A 89 -4.83 -4.31 -4.61
N PHE A 90 -3.84 -5.21 -4.77
CA PHE A 90 -2.45 -4.91 -4.43
C PHE A 90 -1.84 -3.85 -5.35
N PHE A 91 -2.17 -3.84 -6.65
CA PHE A 91 -1.75 -2.79 -7.56
C PHE A 91 -2.37 -1.43 -7.20
N HIS A 92 -3.62 -1.41 -6.73
CA HIS A 92 -4.24 -0.19 -6.19
C HIS A 92 -3.50 0.29 -4.93
N MET A 93 -3.20 -0.58 -3.97
CA MET A 93 -2.41 -0.21 -2.77
C MET A 93 -1.02 0.31 -3.14
N LEU A 94 -0.33 -0.34 -4.09
CA LEU A 94 0.97 0.12 -4.60
C LEU A 94 0.88 1.52 -5.21
N THR A 95 -0.19 1.81 -5.95
CA THR A 95 -0.39 3.11 -6.58
C THR A 95 -0.66 4.21 -5.56
N LEU A 96 -1.43 3.92 -4.50
CA LEU A 96 -1.61 4.82 -3.36
C LEU A 96 -0.31 5.03 -2.59
N SER A 97 0.48 3.97 -2.36
CA SER A 97 1.81 4.08 -1.74
C SER A 97 2.74 5.00 -2.53
N LYS A 98 2.81 4.83 -3.87
CA LYS A 98 3.60 5.72 -4.75
C LYS A 98 3.10 7.16 -4.70
N SER A 99 1.79 7.36 -4.64
CA SER A 99 1.16 8.67 -4.50
C SER A 99 1.59 9.36 -3.19
N LEU A 100 1.63 8.62 -2.08
CA LEU A 100 2.13 9.12 -0.79
C LEU A 100 3.61 9.51 -0.86
N VAL A 101 4.46 8.76 -1.59
CA VAL A 101 5.87 9.15 -1.78
C VAL A 101 5.99 10.52 -2.45
N TYR A 102 5.20 10.80 -3.50
CA TYR A 102 5.20 12.13 -4.13
C TYR A 102 4.74 13.22 -3.15
N ILE A 103 3.68 12.97 -2.40
CA ILE A 103 3.15 13.92 -1.40
C ILE A 103 4.19 14.19 -0.30
N THR A 104 4.78 13.15 0.29
CA THR A 104 5.80 13.26 1.34
C THR A 104 7.02 14.06 0.87
N ASN A 105 7.50 13.79 -0.35
CA ASN A 105 8.62 14.54 -0.91
C ASN A 105 8.28 16.03 -1.11
N SER A 106 7.07 16.34 -1.58
CA SER A 106 6.60 17.73 -1.73
C SER A 106 6.41 18.44 -0.38
N LEU A 107 5.83 17.78 0.61
CA LEU A 107 5.66 18.32 1.97
C LEU A 107 7.01 18.58 2.65
N LYS A 108 8.00 17.71 2.44
CA LYS A 108 9.37 17.91 2.93
C LYS A 108 10.05 19.10 2.25
N GLY A 109 9.84 19.28 0.94
CA GLY A 109 10.29 20.46 0.21
C GLY A 109 9.65 21.75 0.75
N ASN A 110 8.34 21.74 0.96
CA ASN A 110 7.60 22.87 1.52
C ASN A 110 8.04 23.20 2.96
N ALA A 111 8.28 22.20 3.80
CA ALA A 111 8.81 22.39 5.14
C ALA A 111 10.14 23.16 5.12
N GLY A 112 11.06 22.79 4.22
CA GLY A 112 12.33 23.51 4.06
C GLY A 112 12.16 24.95 3.58
N VAL A 113 11.14 25.27 2.79
CA VAL A 113 10.80 26.65 2.40
C VAL A 113 10.25 27.42 3.59
N LEU A 114 9.28 26.85 4.33
CA LEU A 114 8.68 27.46 5.51
C LEU A 114 9.73 27.74 6.60
N GLU A 115 10.65 26.79 6.84
CA GLU A 115 11.76 26.96 7.78
C GLU A 115 12.68 28.13 7.38
N LYS A 116 13.02 28.23 6.09
CA LYS A 116 13.82 29.34 5.57
C LYS A 116 13.11 30.68 5.71
N LEU A 117 11.80 30.74 5.46
CA LEU A 117 11.00 31.96 5.62
C LEU A 117 10.91 32.39 7.08
N SER A 118 10.81 31.44 8.02
CA SER A 118 10.80 31.71 9.46
C SER A 118 12.13 32.28 9.97
N LYS A 119 13.26 31.74 9.49
CA LYS A 119 14.61 32.12 9.96
C LYS A 119 15.22 33.34 9.25
N SER A 120 14.73 33.69 8.05
CA SER A 120 15.33 34.74 7.22
C SER A 120 14.97 36.14 7.72
N GLN A 121 15.91 36.85 8.35
CA GLN A 121 15.67 38.20 8.86
C GLN A 121 15.19 39.20 7.78
N ASN A 122 15.63 39.04 6.53
CA ASN A 122 15.18 39.88 5.41
C ASN A 122 13.70 39.69 5.09
N VAL A 123 13.13 38.52 5.39
CA VAL A 123 11.71 38.22 5.21
C VAL A 123 10.96 38.56 6.50
N THR A 124 11.38 38.00 7.64
CA THR A 124 10.72 38.16 8.94
C THR A 124 10.64 39.61 9.42
N GLY A 125 11.58 40.47 9.00
CA GLY A 125 11.56 41.91 9.27
C GLY A 125 10.49 42.69 8.49
N THR A 126 9.96 42.12 7.40
CA THR A 126 8.90 42.72 6.58
C THR A 126 7.50 42.16 6.87
N LEU A 127 7.42 41.09 7.67
CA LEU A 127 6.16 40.44 8.03
C LEU A 127 5.39 41.24 9.07
N THR A 128 4.09 41.43 8.83
CA THR A 128 3.16 41.91 9.85
C THR A 128 2.89 40.82 10.90
N GLU A 129 2.32 41.15 12.06
CA GLU A 129 1.94 40.12 13.05
C GLU A 129 1.00 39.07 12.45
N LYS A 130 0.02 39.51 11.66
CA LYS A 130 -0.89 38.61 10.95
C LYS A 130 -0.16 37.67 9.99
N ASP A 131 0.90 38.12 9.33
CA ASP A 131 1.68 37.25 8.44
C ASP A 131 2.48 36.21 9.22
N ARG A 132 2.95 36.55 10.44
CA ARG A 132 3.62 35.60 11.34
C ARG A 132 2.66 34.51 11.81
N ASP A 133 1.44 34.87 12.19
CA ASP A 133 0.41 33.89 12.56
C ASP A 133 0.13 32.92 11.40
N VAL A 134 0.01 33.43 10.17
CA VAL A 134 -0.19 32.57 8.98
C VAL A 134 1.01 31.67 8.70
N LEU A 135 2.24 32.16 8.94
CA LEU A 135 3.44 31.34 8.81
C LEU A 135 3.45 30.19 9.82
N ASP A 136 3.13 30.46 11.08
CA ASP A 136 3.06 29.44 12.13
C ASP A 136 1.98 28.40 11.83
N ASP A 137 0.79 28.84 11.41
CA ASP A 137 -0.29 27.96 10.97
C ASP A 137 0.14 27.10 9.76
N ALA A 138 0.85 27.67 8.79
CA ALA A 138 1.35 26.94 7.63
C ALA A 138 2.40 25.88 8.02
N ILE A 139 3.27 26.18 8.98
CA ILE A 139 4.25 25.22 9.52
C ILE A 139 3.53 24.07 10.21
N ILE A 140 2.56 24.36 11.08
CA ILE A 140 1.80 23.36 11.83
C ILE A 140 1.03 22.45 10.86
N GLU A 141 0.28 23.02 9.92
CA GLU A 141 -0.51 22.24 8.96
C GLU A 141 0.38 21.37 8.05
N ASN A 142 1.52 21.90 7.59
CA ASN A 142 2.46 21.13 6.77
C ASN A 142 3.12 19.99 7.57
N SER A 143 3.45 20.24 8.85
CA SER A 143 3.97 19.19 9.74
C SER A 143 2.94 18.09 9.97
N GLN A 144 1.69 18.46 10.23
CA GLN A 144 0.60 17.51 10.38
C GLN A 144 0.39 16.68 9.10
N ALA A 145 0.39 17.33 7.94
CA ALA A 145 0.28 16.65 6.65
C ALA A 145 1.42 15.64 6.44
N MET A 146 2.65 15.97 6.87
CA MET A 146 3.81 15.10 6.75
C MET A 146 3.67 13.86 7.65
N GLU A 147 3.23 14.03 8.90
CA GLU A 147 2.95 12.92 9.83
C GLU A 147 1.84 12.01 9.32
N MET A 148 0.75 12.59 8.78
CA MET A 148 -0.33 11.82 8.14
C MET A 148 0.20 11.01 6.96
N ALA A 149 0.95 11.63 6.05
CA ALA A 149 1.50 10.94 4.88
C ALA A 149 2.42 9.77 5.26
N GLN A 150 3.27 9.96 6.26
CA GLN A 150 4.15 8.90 6.76
C GLN A 150 3.35 7.76 7.41
N THR A 151 2.42 8.08 8.30
CA THR A 151 1.59 7.08 8.99
C THR A 151 0.77 6.24 8.00
N TYR A 152 0.19 6.88 6.98
CA TYR A 152 -0.57 6.18 5.95
C TYR A 152 0.33 5.30 5.08
N ALA A 153 1.54 5.75 4.74
CA ALA A 153 2.48 4.95 3.96
C ALA A 153 2.95 3.70 4.73
N GLU A 154 3.25 3.86 6.02
CA GLU A 154 3.59 2.76 6.93
C GLU A 154 2.44 1.76 7.07
N THR A 155 1.20 2.27 7.22
CA THR A 155 0.00 1.44 7.33
C THR A 155 -0.25 0.64 6.05
N ILE A 156 -0.22 1.27 4.87
CA ILE A 156 -0.37 0.57 3.58
C ILE A 156 0.68 -0.54 3.43
N THR A 157 1.94 -0.23 3.75
CA THR A 157 3.05 -1.20 3.63
C THR A 157 2.87 -2.37 4.60
N SER A 158 2.51 -2.09 5.84
CA SER A 158 2.23 -3.09 6.89
C SER A 158 1.05 -3.99 6.49
N THR A 159 -0.04 -3.39 6.02
CA THR A 159 -1.23 -4.10 5.53
C THR A 159 -0.88 -5.01 4.36
N MET A 160 -0.14 -4.53 3.36
CA MET A 160 0.33 -5.36 2.24
C MET A 160 1.18 -6.54 2.71
N GLY A 161 2.08 -6.33 3.68
CA GLY A 161 2.88 -7.39 4.28
C GLY A 161 2.04 -8.45 5.00
N ALA A 162 1.02 -8.02 5.76
CA ALA A 162 0.09 -8.91 6.44
C ALA A 162 -0.71 -9.76 5.43
N PHE A 163 -1.25 -9.15 4.37
CA PHE A 163 -1.96 -9.90 3.33
C PHE A 163 -1.04 -10.85 2.56
N ALA A 164 0.20 -10.46 2.26
CA ALA A 164 1.19 -11.36 1.65
C ALA A 164 1.47 -12.60 2.53
N SER A 165 1.52 -12.41 3.85
CA SER A 165 1.65 -13.52 4.81
C SER A 165 0.44 -14.46 4.78
N ILE A 166 -0.78 -13.91 4.72
CA ILE A 166 -2.02 -14.70 4.59
C ILE A 166 -2.00 -15.52 3.30
N ILE A 167 -1.59 -14.93 2.17
CA ILE A 167 -1.45 -15.64 0.89
C ILE A 167 -0.44 -16.78 1.02
N ASN A 168 0.74 -16.51 1.56
CA ASN A 168 1.77 -17.52 1.75
C ASN A 168 1.30 -18.65 2.66
N ASN A 169 0.52 -18.35 3.70
CA ASN A 169 -0.07 -19.37 4.56
C ASN A 169 -1.09 -20.23 3.81
N ASN A 170 -1.94 -19.62 2.97
CA ASN A 170 -2.90 -20.34 2.14
C ASN A 170 -2.19 -21.24 1.11
N VAL A 171 -1.15 -20.74 0.43
CA VAL A 171 -0.33 -21.53 -0.50
C VAL A 171 0.35 -22.68 0.23
N ASN A 172 0.94 -22.42 1.40
CA ASN A 172 1.60 -23.46 2.20
C ASN A 172 0.59 -24.54 2.65
N TRP A 173 -0.63 -24.15 3.01
CA TRP A 173 -1.70 -25.10 3.34
C TRP A 173 -2.09 -25.96 2.13
N ILE A 174 -2.27 -25.36 0.95
CA ILE A 174 -2.57 -26.09 -0.29
C ILE A 174 -1.42 -27.06 -0.65
N MET A 175 -0.16 -26.62 -0.53
CA MET A 175 1.01 -27.47 -0.80
C MET A 175 1.09 -28.67 0.15
N LYS A 176 0.80 -28.47 1.44
CA LYS A 176 0.70 -29.57 2.42
C LYS A 176 -0.41 -30.53 2.06
N LEU A 177 -1.57 -30.03 1.64
CA LEU A 177 -2.69 -30.86 1.21
C LEU A 177 -2.30 -31.72 0.00
N PHE A 178 -1.76 -31.12 -1.06
CA PHE A 178 -1.35 -31.82 -2.27
C PHE A 178 -0.27 -32.88 -1.99
N THR A 179 0.75 -32.51 -1.22
CA THR A 179 1.83 -33.44 -0.84
C THR A 179 1.31 -34.60 -0.01
N SER A 180 0.36 -34.35 0.89
CA SER A 180 -0.27 -35.40 1.70
C SER A 180 -1.09 -36.35 0.85
N PHE A 181 -1.92 -35.85 -0.07
CA PHE A 181 -2.64 -36.71 -1.03
C PHE A 181 -1.69 -37.56 -1.86
N ALA A 182 -0.62 -36.97 -2.40
CA ALA A 182 0.38 -37.70 -3.17
C ALA A 182 1.06 -38.81 -2.33
N ALA A 183 1.45 -38.52 -1.10
CA ALA A 183 2.07 -39.50 -0.20
C ALA A 183 1.12 -40.66 0.14
N ILE A 184 -0.16 -40.38 0.39
CA ILE A 184 -1.18 -41.39 0.67
C ILE A 184 -1.39 -42.29 -0.56
N MET A 185 -1.52 -41.72 -1.76
CA MET A 185 -1.73 -42.50 -2.98
C MET A 185 -0.49 -43.26 -3.45
N ALA A 186 0.72 -42.81 -3.08
CA ALA A 186 1.97 -43.47 -3.47
C ALA A 186 2.03 -44.93 -3.00
N ILE A 187 1.47 -45.27 -1.84
CA ILE A 187 1.56 -46.63 -1.28
C ILE A 187 0.73 -47.64 -2.07
N PRO A 188 -0.58 -47.44 -2.31
CA PRO A 188 -1.35 -48.34 -3.14
C PRO A 188 -0.80 -48.40 -4.57
N MET A 189 -0.32 -47.27 -5.12
CA MET A 189 0.28 -47.24 -6.45
C MET A 189 1.56 -48.08 -6.54
N VAL A 190 2.47 -47.97 -5.58
CA VAL A 190 3.71 -48.74 -5.56
C VAL A 190 3.41 -50.23 -5.37
N VAL A 191 2.49 -50.58 -4.47
CA VAL A 191 2.07 -51.97 -4.27
C VAL A 191 1.43 -52.54 -5.54
N ALA A 192 0.49 -51.81 -6.16
CA ALA A 192 -0.12 -52.22 -7.42
C ALA A 192 0.92 -52.32 -8.55
N GLY A 193 1.91 -51.43 -8.58
CA GLY A 193 3.03 -51.48 -9.52
C GLY A 193 3.86 -52.75 -9.38
N PHE A 194 4.26 -53.10 -8.15
CA PHE A 194 5.02 -54.34 -7.88
C PHE A 194 4.23 -55.59 -8.29
N PHE A 195 2.95 -55.65 -7.93
CA PHE A 195 2.10 -56.80 -8.26
C PHE A 195 1.55 -56.80 -9.69
N GLY A 196 1.69 -55.69 -10.43
CA GLY A 196 1.35 -55.56 -11.85
C GLY A 196 2.52 -55.88 -12.79
N MET A 197 3.71 -56.17 -12.27
CA MET A 197 4.85 -56.59 -13.09
C MET A 197 4.68 -58.05 -13.55
N ASN A 198 5.02 -58.33 -14.81
CA ASN A 198 4.99 -59.67 -15.41
C ASN A 198 6.17 -60.54 -14.94
N VAL A 199 6.34 -60.69 -13.62
CA VAL A 199 7.38 -61.51 -12.98
C VAL A 199 6.69 -62.51 -12.05
N ALA A 200 7.28 -63.68 -11.82
CA ALA A 200 6.72 -64.65 -10.88
C ALA A 200 6.66 -64.05 -9.46
N ILE A 201 5.44 -63.88 -8.95
CA ILE A 201 5.19 -63.23 -7.66
C ILE A 201 4.82 -64.29 -6.62
N PRO A 202 5.35 -64.20 -5.38
CA PRO A 202 4.88 -65.03 -4.27
C PRO A 202 3.38 -64.80 -4.01
N MET A 203 2.67 -65.84 -3.57
CA MET A 203 1.22 -65.83 -3.25
C MET A 203 0.20 -65.91 -4.39
N THR A 204 0.61 -66.26 -5.60
CA THR A 204 -0.32 -66.47 -6.74
C THR A 204 -1.26 -67.67 -6.58
N GLU A 205 -0.90 -68.66 -5.77
CA GLU A 205 -1.72 -69.87 -5.56
C GLU A 205 -2.81 -69.72 -4.48
N TYR A 206 -2.86 -68.60 -3.75
CA TYR A 206 -3.84 -68.38 -2.69
C TYR A 206 -5.10 -67.64 -3.21
N PRO A 207 -6.33 -68.18 -3.02
CA PRO A 207 -7.56 -67.61 -3.55
C PRO A 207 -7.86 -66.17 -3.09
N PHE A 208 -7.36 -65.78 -1.91
CA PHE A 208 -7.62 -64.49 -1.28
C PHE A 208 -6.43 -63.51 -1.34
N ALA A 209 -5.35 -63.85 -2.06
CA ALA A 209 -4.13 -63.03 -2.11
C ALA A 209 -4.36 -61.61 -2.63
N PHE A 210 -5.19 -61.46 -3.66
CA PHE A 210 -5.52 -60.14 -4.21
C PHE A 210 -6.19 -59.23 -3.16
N ILE A 211 -7.18 -59.76 -2.46
CA ILE A 211 -7.93 -59.00 -1.44
C ILE A 211 -7.03 -58.65 -0.26
N SER A 212 -6.16 -59.57 0.19
CA SER A 212 -5.25 -59.32 1.31
C SER A 212 -4.21 -58.25 1.00
N ILE A 213 -3.69 -58.20 -0.23
CA ILE A 213 -2.76 -57.15 -0.69
C ILE A 213 -3.45 -55.78 -0.73
N VAL A 214 -4.67 -55.72 -1.28
CA VAL A 214 -5.44 -54.47 -1.34
C VAL A 214 -5.73 -53.95 0.08
N VAL A 215 -6.26 -54.80 0.96
CA VAL A 215 -6.56 -54.43 2.35
C VAL A 215 -5.29 -54.04 3.11
N GLY A 216 -4.18 -54.76 2.91
CA GLY A 216 -2.89 -54.41 3.50
C GLY A 216 -2.37 -53.05 3.05
N SER A 217 -2.42 -52.76 1.74
CA SER A 217 -1.96 -51.47 1.19
C SER A 217 -2.81 -50.29 1.67
N LEU A 218 -4.13 -50.47 1.75
CA LEU A 218 -5.05 -49.49 2.33
C LEU A 218 -4.82 -49.32 3.83
N GLY A 219 -4.53 -50.42 4.56
CA GLY A 219 -4.20 -50.38 5.98
C GLY A 219 -2.94 -49.56 6.27
N VAL A 220 -1.86 -49.76 5.50
CA VAL A 220 -0.63 -48.96 5.61
C VAL A 220 -0.89 -47.48 5.28
N SER A 221 -1.69 -47.22 4.24
CA SER A 221 -2.09 -45.86 3.88
C SER A 221 -2.90 -45.18 5.00
N ALA A 222 -3.83 -45.91 5.63
CA ALA A 222 -4.62 -45.41 6.76
C ALA A 222 -3.76 -45.11 8.00
N VAL A 223 -2.76 -45.96 8.30
CA VAL A 223 -1.79 -45.69 9.37
C VAL A 223 -1.01 -44.42 9.09
N LEU A 224 -0.58 -44.20 7.84
CA LEU A 224 0.10 -42.98 7.45
C LEU A 224 -0.77 -41.73 7.60
N ILE A 225 -2.02 -41.79 7.15
CA ILE A 225 -3.00 -40.72 7.38
C ILE A 225 -3.09 -40.40 8.88
N PHE A 226 -3.26 -41.43 9.72
CA PHE A 226 -3.36 -41.27 11.17
C PHE A 226 -2.12 -40.59 11.77
N VAL A 227 -0.92 -41.01 11.36
CA VAL A 227 0.35 -40.39 11.79
C VAL A 227 0.45 -38.94 11.33
N MET A 228 0.07 -38.63 10.08
CA MET A 228 0.13 -37.29 9.53
C MET A 228 -0.87 -36.33 10.20
N MET A 229 -2.08 -36.81 10.53
CA MET A 229 -3.07 -36.06 11.30
C MET A 229 -2.58 -35.80 12.73
N LYS A 230 -2.01 -36.81 13.40
CA LYS A 230 -1.48 -36.65 14.77
C LYS A 230 -0.33 -35.64 14.82
N LYS A 231 0.49 -35.56 13.76
CA LYS A 231 1.59 -34.59 13.64
C LYS A 231 1.15 -33.21 13.13
N ARG A 232 -0.14 -32.96 12.88
CA ARG A 232 -0.67 -31.70 12.29
C ARG A 232 0.06 -31.28 11.01
N ILE A 233 0.48 -32.27 10.23
CA ILE A 233 1.04 -32.05 8.89
C ILE A 233 -0.13 -31.79 7.91
N LEU A 234 -1.25 -32.48 8.14
CA LEU A 234 -2.59 -32.19 7.62
C LEU A 234 -3.29 -31.12 8.46
#